data_AF-A0A2M7APY0-F1
#
_entry.id   AF-A0A2M7APY0-F1
#
_cell.length_a   1.000
_cell.length_b   1.000
_cell.length_c   1.000
_cell.angle_alpha   90.00
_cell.angle_beta   90.00
_cell.angle_gamma   90.00
#
_symmetry.space_group_name_H-M   'P 1'
#
loop_
_entity.id
_entity.type
_entity.pdbx_description
1 polymer ?
#
loop_
_entity_poly.entity_id
_entity_poly.type
_entity_poly.pdbx_seq_one_letter_code
_entity_poly.pdbx_strand_id
1 'polypeptide(L)'
;MRLASMLGINARTQQFSYRVNSARGKKTADSKLQSAWVLKKAGIPSPEIFNRFRKPEDVFKFDWEGLPSQFALKPSRGMGGEGIIIVKKKALDGNGWITTQRARVTIDDLKLHTLDILEGAYSMGNIPDVAFIQEYVGRHKVFRKYAYRGTPDIRIIVFNKVPIMAMLRLPTKESGGRANLHQGALGVGVDIATGITTKAIWHGEQIVYKPGTERKLRGIKVPFWTTCLETAVKAQMVSGLGYLGVDIVLHPEKGPMVLELNAQPGLQIQLANMTGLKKRLERVEDLEVRDAEHGVKIAKALFAERYLDRVKAEEGIKIVNFRERVKMVDAYGNKIETDAKIDTGAWRTSIDKEYAASLCLLSKSNILWSKVFKSSLGKEERPVINLKFYLAGRLIKTIASVADRSGLKVKLIIGRRDLAGFLVKPEEEVVN
;
A
#
# COMPACT_ATOMS: atom_id res chain seq x y z
N MET A 1 -19.73 1.56 5.06
CA MET A 1 -18.53 2.10 5.74
C MET A 1 -18.97 2.91 6.95
N ARG A 2 -18.42 2.72 8.15
CA ARG A 2 -18.85 3.49 9.34
C ARG A 2 -18.24 4.89 9.31
N LEU A 3 -19.04 5.95 9.46
CA LEU A 3 -18.58 7.35 9.45
C LEU A 3 -17.46 7.61 10.45
N ALA A 4 -17.56 7.08 11.67
CA ALA A 4 -16.52 7.20 12.71
C ALA A 4 -15.15 6.56 12.35
N SER A 5 -15.07 5.77 11.26
CA SER A 5 -13.81 5.23 10.76
C SER A 5 -13.18 6.07 9.64
N MET A 6 -13.93 7.00 9.06
CA MET A 6 -13.45 7.87 8.00
C MET A 6 -12.51 8.93 8.56
N LEU A 7 -11.45 9.19 7.79
CA LEU A 7 -10.57 10.31 8.02
C LEU A 7 -10.97 11.44 7.08
N GLY A 8 -11.19 12.65 7.61
CA GLY A 8 -11.35 13.87 6.84
C GLY A 8 -10.01 14.57 6.58
N ILE A 9 -9.96 15.51 5.63
CA ILE A 9 -8.72 16.21 5.23
C ILE A 9 -8.10 16.98 6.41
N ASN A 10 -8.92 17.72 7.16
CA ASN A 10 -8.46 18.48 8.32
C ASN A 10 -7.95 17.56 9.44
N ALA A 11 -8.69 16.48 9.72
CA ALA A 11 -8.29 15.48 10.71
C ALA A 11 -6.98 14.77 10.33
N ARG A 12 -6.79 14.41 9.05
CA ARG A 12 -5.53 13.84 8.54
C ARG A 12 -4.35 14.75 8.87
N THR A 13 -4.49 16.04 8.59
CA THR A 13 -3.42 17.01 8.84
C THR A 13 -3.16 17.17 10.34
N GLN A 14 -4.20 17.49 11.13
CA GLN A 14 -4.05 17.84 12.54
C GLN A 14 -3.72 16.65 13.46
N GLN A 15 -4.32 15.48 13.20
CA GLN A 15 -4.20 14.32 14.08
C GLN A 15 -3.00 13.44 13.74
N PHE A 16 -2.61 13.38 12.45
CA PHE A 16 -1.56 12.47 12.00
C PHE A 16 -0.39 13.23 11.36
N SER A 17 -0.55 13.74 10.14
CA SER A 17 0.62 14.14 9.34
C SER A 17 1.42 15.30 9.93
N TYR A 18 0.79 16.31 10.53
CA TYR A 18 1.50 17.46 11.09
C TYR A 18 2.41 17.06 12.27
N ARG A 19 1.95 16.14 13.12
CA ARG A 19 2.66 15.71 14.33
C ARG A 19 3.92 14.89 14.01
N VAL A 20 3.85 14.07 12.96
CA VAL A 20 4.90 13.07 12.67
C VAL A 20 5.76 13.40 11.44
N ASN A 21 5.36 14.37 10.61
CA ASN A 21 6.15 14.77 9.45
C ASN A 21 7.04 15.98 9.79
N SER A 22 8.34 15.73 9.86
CA SER A 22 9.35 16.78 10.03
C SER A 22 9.33 17.79 8.89
N ALA A 23 9.73 19.05 9.16
CA ALA A 23 9.84 20.08 8.13
C ALA A 23 10.80 19.67 6.99
N ARG A 24 11.90 19.00 7.33
CA ARG A 24 12.87 18.45 6.36
C ARG A 24 12.25 17.35 5.50
N GLY A 25 11.47 16.45 6.10
CA GLY A 25 10.77 15.40 5.36
C GLY A 25 9.73 15.96 4.39
N LYS A 26 8.99 17.00 4.81
CA LYS A 26 8.05 17.72 3.92
C LYS A 26 8.78 18.33 2.73
N LYS A 27 9.86 19.09 2.96
CA LYS A 27 10.70 19.65 1.89
C LYS A 27 11.20 18.59 0.90
N THR A 28 11.57 17.41 1.41
CA THR A 28 12.02 16.28 0.58
C THR A 28 10.91 15.79 -0.36
N ALA A 29 9.67 15.68 0.13
CA ALA A 29 8.51 15.27 -0.67
C ALA A 29 8.05 16.37 -1.65
N ASP A 30 8.20 17.64 -1.30
CA ASP A 30 7.78 18.77 -2.15
C ASP A 30 8.60 18.88 -3.45
N SER A 31 9.81 18.28 -3.50
CA SER A 31 10.67 18.25 -4.68
C SER A 31 10.91 16.82 -5.17
N LYS A 32 10.48 16.54 -6.41
CA LYS A 32 10.75 15.27 -7.09
C LYS A 32 12.25 14.97 -7.20
N LEU A 33 13.08 16.00 -7.36
CA LEU A 33 14.55 15.87 -7.38
C LEU A 33 15.13 15.52 -6.01
N GLN A 34 14.67 16.15 -4.93
CA GLN A 34 15.13 15.84 -3.58
C GLN A 34 14.69 14.43 -3.16
N SER A 35 13.43 14.07 -3.45
CA SER A 35 12.93 12.71 -3.27
C SER A 35 13.81 11.68 -4.00
N ALA A 36 14.07 11.88 -5.30
CA ALA A 36 14.91 10.97 -6.08
C ALA A 36 16.34 10.85 -5.52
N TRP A 37 16.92 11.95 -5.03
CA TRP A 37 18.25 11.93 -4.41
C TRP A 37 18.29 11.12 -3.11
N VAL A 38 17.31 11.31 -2.23
CA VAL A 38 17.22 10.56 -0.97
C VAL A 38 17.02 9.06 -1.25
N LEU A 39 16.15 8.72 -2.21
CA LEU A 39 15.88 7.34 -2.61
C LEU A 39 17.14 6.68 -3.20
N LYS A 40 17.84 7.36 -4.12
CA LYS A 40 19.07 6.86 -4.74
C LYS A 40 20.16 6.60 -3.71
N LYS A 41 20.36 7.51 -2.75
CA LYS A 41 21.33 7.32 -1.65
C LYS A 41 21.07 6.08 -0.81
N ALA A 42 19.81 5.68 -0.67
CA ALA A 42 19.41 4.50 0.08
C ALA A 42 19.27 3.23 -0.78
N GLY A 43 19.66 3.28 -2.06
CA GLY A 43 19.51 2.14 -2.98
C GLY A 43 18.05 1.76 -3.28
N ILE A 44 17.10 2.69 -3.10
CA ILE A 44 15.68 2.46 -3.39
C ILE A 44 15.45 2.75 -4.87
N PRO A 45 14.89 1.80 -5.65
CA PRO A 45 14.66 2.01 -7.08
C PRO A 45 13.73 3.19 -7.36
N SER A 46 14.19 4.11 -8.20
CA SER A 46 13.44 5.25 -8.74
C SER A 46 13.91 5.53 -10.17
N PRO A 47 13.09 6.11 -11.05
CA PRO A 47 13.48 6.28 -12.45
C PRO A 47 14.68 7.23 -12.59
N GLU A 48 15.59 6.88 -13.47
CA GLU A 48 16.87 7.58 -13.62
C GLU A 48 16.68 9.02 -14.10
N ILE A 49 17.36 9.98 -13.48
CA ILE A 49 17.37 11.37 -13.92
C ILE A 49 18.56 11.56 -14.85
N PHE A 50 18.28 11.86 -16.12
CA PHE A 50 19.30 12.08 -17.14
C PHE A 50 19.92 13.46 -17.04
N ASN A 51 19.09 14.50 -16.87
CA ASN A 51 19.58 15.87 -16.72
C ASN A 51 18.63 16.75 -15.90
N ARG A 52 19.12 17.89 -15.44
CA ARG A 52 18.39 18.88 -14.64
C ARG A 52 18.81 20.29 -15.05
N PHE A 53 17.84 21.18 -15.22
CA PHE A 53 18.00 22.56 -15.64
C PHE A 53 17.55 23.48 -14.51
N ARG A 54 18.43 24.36 -14.06
CA ARG A 54 18.17 25.31 -12.97
C ARG A 54 18.09 26.75 -13.45
N LYS A 55 18.67 27.04 -14.59
CA LYS A 55 18.75 28.37 -15.18
C LYS A 55 18.68 28.30 -16.70
N PRO A 56 18.26 29.38 -17.40
CA PRO A 56 18.12 29.38 -18.84
C PRO A 56 19.37 28.95 -19.59
N GLU A 57 20.57 29.29 -19.12
CA GLU A 57 21.82 28.91 -19.81
C GLU A 57 22.03 27.39 -19.85
N ASP A 58 21.49 26.64 -18.88
CA ASP A 58 21.54 25.17 -18.88
C ASP A 58 20.76 24.59 -20.07
N VAL A 59 19.67 25.26 -20.49
CA VAL A 59 18.78 24.84 -21.60
C VAL A 59 19.50 24.99 -22.93
N PHE A 60 20.20 26.10 -23.12
CA PHE A 60 20.91 26.40 -24.38
C PHE A 60 22.23 25.64 -24.54
N LYS A 61 22.87 25.25 -23.44
CA LYS A 61 24.13 24.47 -23.46
C LYS A 61 23.92 22.95 -23.53
N PHE A 62 22.71 22.47 -23.33
CA PHE A 62 22.42 21.04 -23.29
C PHE A 62 22.33 20.44 -24.70
N ASP A 63 22.91 19.25 -24.87
CA ASP A 63 22.76 18.45 -26.08
C ASP A 63 21.40 17.75 -26.10
N TRP A 64 20.44 18.37 -26.80
CA TRP A 64 19.09 17.84 -26.98
C TRP A 64 19.04 16.67 -27.98
N GLU A 65 19.97 16.58 -28.93
CA GLU A 65 19.99 15.54 -29.97
C GLU A 65 20.38 14.18 -29.40
N GLY A 66 21.31 14.21 -28.43
CA GLY A 66 21.77 13.06 -27.64
C GLY A 66 20.72 12.43 -26.72
N LEU A 67 19.51 13.01 -26.62
CA LEU A 67 18.44 12.42 -25.81
C LEU A 67 18.00 11.04 -26.32
N PRO A 68 17.65 10.12 -25.41
CA PRO A 68 17.15 8.80 -25.78
C PRO A 68 15.83 8.89 -26.53
N SER A 69 15.41 7.77 -27.12
CA SER A 69 14.14 7.69 -27.83
C SER A 69 12.91 7.85 -26.93
N GLN A 70 13.06 7.65 -25.62
CA GLN A 70 11.99 7.72 -24.62
C GLN A 70 12.47 8.43 -23.36
N PHE A 71 11.72 9.43 -22.91
CA PHE A 71 11.99 10.15 -21.67
C PHE A 71 10.74 10.90 -21.20
N ALA A 72 10.80 11.45 -19.99
CA ALA A 72 9.84 12.41 -19.48
C ALA A 72 10.55 13.71 -19.10
N LEU A 73 10.10 14.84 -19.63
CA LEU A 73 10.49 16.19 -19.21
C LEU A 73 9.43 16.69 -18.25
N LYS A 74 9.84 17.17 -17.07
CA LYS A 74 8.88 17.60 -16.03
C LYS A 74 9.44 18.64 -15.06
N PRO A 75 8.55 19.44 -14.44
CA PRO A 75 8.89 20.29 -13.29
C PRO A 75 9.19 19.46 -12.03
N SER A 76 10.08 19.96 -11.17
CA SER A 76 10.40 19.34 -9.88
C SER A 76 9.28 19.50 -8.85
N ARG A 77 8.54 20.61 -8.89
CA ARG A 77 7.50 21.00 -7.93
C ARG A 77 6.11 21.09 -8.55
N GLY A 78 5.95 20.65 -9.79
CA GLY A 78 4.66 20.72 -10.49
C GLY A 78 3.57 19.88 -9.83
N MET A 79 2.35 20.41 -9.89
CA MET A 79 1.14 19.83 -9.30
C MET A 79 0.28 19.11 -10.35
N GLY A 80 -0.50 18.11 -9.92
CA GLY A 80 -1.55 17.51 -10.75
C GLY A 80 -1.10 16.81 -12.04
N GLY A 81 0.20 16.71 -12.29
CA GLY A 81 0.76 16.23 -13.56
C GLY A 81 0.89 17.29 -14.65
N GLU A 82 0.77 18.57 -14.29
CA GLU A 82 0.99 19.71 -15.19
C GLU A 82 2.48 19.90 -15.50
N GLY A 83 2.77 20.47 -16.67
CA GLY A 83 4.14 20.65 -17.16
C GLY A 83 4.88 19.35 -17.53
N ILE A 84 4.21 18.18 -17.51
CA ILE A 84 4.84 16.90 -17.85
C ILE A 84 4.66 16.61 -19.34
N ILE A 85 5.78 16.56 -20.07
CA ILE A 85 5.86 16.02 -21.42
C ILE A 85 6.44 14.62 -21.36
N ILE A 86 5.71 13.64 -21.90
CA ILE A 86 6.16 12.25 -21.95
C ILE A 86 6.38 11.84 -23.41
N VAL A 87 7.62 11.51 -23.75
CA VAL A 87 8.08 11.10 -25.07
C VAL A 87 8.18 9.57 -25.15
N LYS A 88 7.64 8.99 -26.24
CA LYS A 88 7.60 7.53 -26.46
C LYS A 88 8.50 7.01 -27.58
N LYS A 89 8.89 7.85 -28.52
CA LYS A 89 9.79 7.49 -29.63
C LYS A 89 10.27 8.75 -30.33
N LYS A 90 11.41 8.65 -31.02
CA LYS A 90 11.81 9.64 -32.04
C LYS A 90 10.82 9.61 -33.22
N ALA A 91 10.66 10.74 -33.89
CA ALA A 91 9.93 10.82 -35.16
C ALA A 91 10.69 10.05 -36.25
N LEU A 92 9.96 9.53 -37.25
CA LEU A 92 10.55 8.68 -38.31
C LEU A 92 11.47 9.48 -39.25
N ASP A 93 11.18 10.76 -39.44
CA ASP A 93 11.96 11.70 -40.24
C ASP A 93 13.15 12.30 -39.47
N GLY A 94 13.43 11.79 -38.25
CA GLY A 94 14.54 12.24 -37.40
C GLY A 94 14.33 13.59 -36.72
N ASN A 95 13.34 14.38 -37.13
CA ASN A 95 13.12 15.72 -36.59
C ASN A 95 12.17 15.70 -35.38
N GLY A 96 12.73 15.50 -34.19
CA GLY A 96 12.00 15.55 -32.93
C GLY A 96 11.39 14.21 -32.47
N TRP A 97 10.38 14.28 -31.62
CA TRP A 97 9.81 13.14 -30.91
C TRP A 97 8.28 13.10 -30.97
N ILE A 98 7.73 11.90 -30.69
CA ILE A 98 6.30 11.68 -30.57
C ILE A 98 5.92 11.43 -29.10
N THR A 99 4.98 12.22 -28.60
CA THR A 99 4.48 12.13 -27.22
C THR A 99 3.51 10.98 -27.02
N THR A 100 3.15 10.70 -25.76
CA THR A 100 2.10 9.71 -25.44
C THR A 100 0.73 10.10 -26.02
N GLN A 101 0.51 11.37 -26.31
CA GLN A 101 -0.71 11.93 -26.91
C GLN A 101 -0.71 11.82 -28.43
N ARG A 102 0.40 11.38 -29.06
CA ARG A 102 0.65 11.39 -30.51
C ARG A 102 0.89 12.78 -31.11
N ALA A 103 1.22 13.77 -30.28
CA ALA A 103 1.71 15.05 -30.75
C ALA A 103 3.21 14.96 -31.06
N ARG A 104 3.66 15.73 -32.05
CA ARG A 104 5.07 15.93 -32.33
C ARG A 104 5.62 17.02 -31.39
N VAL A 105 6.83 16.83 -30.89
CA VAL A 105 7.59 17.86 -30.15
C VAL A 105 9.00 17.93 -30.74
N THR A 106 9.43 19.14 -31.08
CA THR A 106 10.76 19.44 -31.60
C THR A 106 11.72 19.78 -30.46
N ILE A 107 13.00 19.99 -30.78
CA ILE A 107 13.99 20.47 -29.80
C ILE A 107 13.57 21.86 -29.28
N ASP A 108 13.14 22.75 -30.16
CA ASP A 108 12.77 24.12 -29.76
C ASP A 108 11.51 24.13 -28.88
N ASP A 109 10.54 23.25 -29.15
CA ASP A 109 9.39 23.05 -28.25
C ASP A 109 9.83 22.60 -26.85
N LEU A 110 10.78 21.67 -26.77
CA LEU A 110 11.30 21.18 -25.48
C LEU A 110 12.09 22.26 -24.74
N LYS A 111 12.87 23.08 -25.46
CA LYS A 111 13.59 24.23 -24.88
C LYS A 111 12.60 25.25 -24.32
N LEU A 112 11.62 25.67 -25.11
CA LEU A 112 10.60 26.62 -24.70
C LEU A 112 9.85 26.12 -23.46
N HIS A 113 9.35 24.88 -23.49
CA HIS A 113 8.67 24.26 -22.36
C HIS A 113 9.55 24.17 -21.10
N THR A 114 10.86 23.96 -21.28
CA THR A 114 11.82 23.95 -20.18
C THR A 114 11.97 25.34 -19.56
N LEU A 115 12.02 26.40 -20.38
CA LEU A 115 12.04 27.79 -19.91
C LEU A 115 10.75 28.14 -19.16
N ASP A 116 9.59 27.75 -19.66
CA ASP A 116 8.29 27.95 -18.98
C ASP A 116 8.28 27.30 -17.58
N ILE A 117 8.86 26.11 -17.44
CA ILE A 117 9.04 25.47 -16.12
C ILE A 117 9.93 26.32 -15.21
N LEU A 118 11.05 26.84 -15.72
CA LEU A 118 11.99 27.65 -14.93
C LEU A 118 11.35 28.95 -14.45
N GLU A 119 10.49 29.57 -15.26
CA GLU A 119 9.71 30.76 -14.89
C GLU A 119 8.57 30.45 -13.92
N GLY A 120 8.25 29.17 -13.72
CA GLY A 120 7.30 28.71 -12.72
C GLY A 120 5.89 28.45 -13.25
N ALA A 121 5.68 28.40 -14.57
CA ALA A 121 4.35 28.27 -15.21
C ALA A 121 3.52 27.07 -14.73
N TYR A 122 4.17 26.02 -14.20
CA TYR A 122 3.52 24.79 -13.74
C TYR A 122 3.68 24.53 -12.23
N SER A 123 4.24 25.50 -11.51
CA SER A 123 4.52 25.40 -10.08
C SER A 123 3.39 26.05 -9.25
N MET A 124 3.28 25.69 -7.97
CA MET A 124 2.33 26.36 -7.09
C MET A 124 2.72 27.84 -6.91
N GLY A 125 1.81 28.75 -7.25
CA GLY A 125 1.99 30.18 -7.07
C GLY A 125 2.95 30.84 -8.07
N ASN A 126 3.19 30.20 -9.23
CA ASN A 126 4.10 30.69 -10.28
C ASN A 126 5.51 31.01 -9.76
N ILE A 127 6.01 30.14 -8.87
CA ILE A 127 7.34 30.28 -8.28
C ILE A 127 8.36 29.59 -9.19
N PRO A 128 9.52 30.20 -9.49
CA PRO A 128 10.56 29.55 -10.27
C PRO A 128 10.88 28.13 -9.80
N ASP A 129 10.96 27.20 -10.74
CA ASP A 129 11.16 25.77 -10.48
C ASP A 129 12.39 25.22 -11.23
N VAL A 130 12.68 23.93 -11.03
CA VAL A 130 13.74 23.20 -11.72
C VAL A 130 13.10 22.21 -12.68
N ALA A 131 13.44 22.30 -13.96
CA ALA A 131 13.05 21.31 -14.95
C ALA A 131 14.04 20.14 -14.95
N PHE A 132 13.58 18.93 -15.27
CA PHE A 132 14.48 17.79 -15.40
C PHE A 132 13.95 16.74 -16.36
N ILE A 133 14.89 16.00 -16.93
CA ILE A 133 14.63 14.89 -17.84
C ILE A 133 14.87 13.59 -17.08
N GLN A 134 13.89 12.69 -17.14
CA GLN A 134 13.89 11.42 -16.47
C GLN A 134 13.62 10.27 -17.45
N GLU A 135 14.08 9.09 -17.10
CA GLU A 135 13.71 7.82 -17.69
C GLU A 135 12.18 7.69 -17.86
N TYR A 136 11.77 7.28 -19.07
CA TYR A 136 10.40 6.89 -19.33
C TYR A 136 10.07 5.55 -18.67
N VAL A 137 9.07 5.54 -17.79
CA VAL A 137 8.60 4.30 -17.18
C VAL A 137 7.51 3.67 -18.03
N GLY A 138 7.83 2.54 -18.65
CA GLY A 138 6.89 1.72 -19.40
C GLY A 138 5.80 1.06 -18.54
N ARG A 139 4.78 0.51 -19.20
CA ARG A 139 3.63 -0.14 -18.54
C ARG A 139 3.87 -1.63 -18.37
N HIS A 140 3.85 -2.13 -17.14
CA HIS A 140 3.91 -3.57 -16.88
C HIS A 140 2.79 -4.34 -17.60
N LYS A 141 3.12 -5.55 -18.10
CA LYS A 141 2.24 -6.36 -18.96
C LYS A 141 0.83 -6.60 -18.39
N VAL A 142 0.74 -6.81 -17.08
CA VAL A 142 -0.51 -7.08 -16.36
C VAL A 142 -1.53 -5.94 -16.49
N PHE A 143 -1.07 -4.69 -16.60
CA PHE A 143 -1.96 -3.53 -16.62
C PHE A 143 -2.29 -3.02 -18.03
N ARG A 144 -1.67 -3.59 -19.09
CA ARG A 144 -1.85 -3.11 -20.48
C ARG A 144 -3.31 -3.11 -20.92
N LYS A 145 -4.10 -4.09 -20.48
CA LYS A 145 -5.52 -4.25 -20.82
C LYS A 145 -6.45 -3.33 -20.02
N TYR A 146 -5.94 -2.69 -18.96
CA TYR A 146 -6.71 -1.86 -18.04
C TYR A 146 -6.42 -0.36 -18.21
N ALA A 147 -5.19 -0.01 -18.59
CA ALA A 147 -4.71 1.36 -18.65
C ALA A 147 -4.73 1.96 -20.06
N TYR A 148 -5.24 3.17 -20.18
CA TYR A 148 -5.18 3.94 -21.43
C TYR A 148 -3.84 4.68 -21.57
N ARG A 149 -3.02 4.25 -22.54
CA ARG A 149 -1.73 4.83 -23.00
C ARG A 149 -0.60 5.04 -21.96
N GLY A 150 -0.87 5.63 -20.80
CA GLY A 150 0.10 5.94 -19.75
C GLY A 150 0.18 4.91 -18.63
N THR A 151 1.07 5.16 -17.69
CA THR A 151 1.55 4.17 -16.71
C THR A 151 0.71 4.18 -15.43
N PRO A 152 0.07 3.07 -15.08
CA PRO A 152 -0.57 2.91 -13.78
C PRO A 152 0.46 3.00 -12.67
N ASP A 153 0.04 3.59 -11.56
CA ASP A 153 0.79 3.57 -10.32
C ASP A 153 -0.05 2.95 -9.19
N ILE A 154 0.66 2.51 -8.17
CA ILE A 154 0.16 1.92 -6.95
C ILE A 154 0.45 2.93 -5.85
N ARG A 155 -0.60 3.60 -5.36
CA ARG A 155 -0.50 4.47 -4.19
C ARG A 155 -0.60 3.63 -2.93
N ILE A 156 0.40 3.74 -2.07
CA ILE A 156 0.45 3.07 -0.76
C ILE A 156 0.57 4.14 0.32
N ILE A 157 -0.43 4.21 1.21
CA ILE A 157 -0.32 5.04 2.42
C ILE A 157 0.49 4.26 3.45
N VAL A 158 1.54 4.87 3.96
CA VAL A 158 2.39 4.33 5.01
C VAL A 158 2.35 5.26 6.23
N PHE A 159 2.18 4.67 7.42
CA PHE A 159 2.20 5.38 8.70
C PHE A 159 2.91 4.52 9.74
N ASN A 160 3.79 5.13 10.53
CA ASN A 160 4.62 4.43 11.52
C ASN A 160 5.31 3.16 10.95
N LYS A 161 5.91 3.27 9.76
CA LYS A 161 6.56 2.17 9.02
C LYS A 161 5.63 0.99 8.67
N VAL A 162 4.32 1.15 8.77
CA VAL A 162 3.32 0.13 8.40
C VAL A 162 2.53 0.58 7.16
N PRO A 163 2.47 -0.22 6.09
CA PRO A 163 1.54 0.03 4.98
C PRO A 163 0.07 -0.13 5.44
N ILE A 164 -0.71 0.94 5.32
CA ILE A 164 -2.05 1.03 5.93
C ILE A 164 -3.16 0.68 4.93
N MET A 165 -3.00 1.17 3.71
CA MET A 165 -4.00 1.09 2.66
C MET A 165 -3.33 1.32 1.31
N ALA A 166 -3.80 0.63 0.27
CA ALA A 166 -3.28 0.81 -1.08
C ALA A 166 -4.40 0.91 -2.12
N MET A 167 -4.10 1.56 -3.23
CA MET A 167 -4.93 1.53 -4.43
C MET A 167 -4.07 1.54 -5.68
N LEU A 168 -4.54 0.84 -6.71
CA LEU A 168 -4.07 0.96 -8.07
C LEU A 168 -4.81 2.11 -8.76
N ARG A 169 -4.09 3.04 -9.36
CA ARG A 169 -4.65 4.13 -10.17
C ARG A 169 -4.50 3.79 -11.64
N LEU A 170 -5.62 3.70 -12.34
CA LEU A 170 -5.64 3.31 -13.75
C LEU A 170 -5.95 4.52 -14.65
N PRO A 171 -5.02 4.90 -15.53
CA PRO A 171 -5.28 5.93 -16.52
C PRO A 171 -6.44 5.60 -17.46
N THR A 172 -7.25 6.62 -17.74
CA THR A 172 -8.39 6.59 -18.68
C THR A 172 -8.15 7.54 -19.85
N LYS A 173 -9.05 7.49 -20.85
CA LYS A 173 -9.06 8.48 -21.94
C LYS A 173 -9.29 9.90 -21.41
N GLU A 174 -10.23 10.04 -20.47
CA GLU A 174 -10.57 11.31 -19.81
C GLU A 174 -9.36 11.95 -19.12
N SER A 175 -8.58 11.14 -18.38
CA SER A 175 -7.33 11.62 -17.73
C SER A 175 -6.18 11.92 -18.67
N GLY A 176 -6.38 11.85 -20.00
CA GLY A 176 -5.32 12.02 -20.98
C GLY A 176 -4.20 10.97 -20.87
N GLY A 177 -4.48 9.83 -20.23
CA GLY A 177 -3.48 8.81 -19.91
C GLY A 177 -2.69 9.04 -18.62
N ARG A 178 -3.13 9.93 -17.73
CA ARG A 178 -2.52 10.17 -16.41
C ARG A 178 -3.19 9.37 -15.30
N ALA A 179 -2.46 8.99 -14.27
CA ALA A 179 -2.99 8.27 -13.11
C ALA A 179 -3.51 9.24 -12.01
N ASN A 180 -4.23 10.28 -12.41
CA ASN A 180 -4.78 11.29 -11.52
C ASN A 180 -6.32 11.14 -11.43
N LEU A 181 -6.83 10.77 -10.25
CA LEU A 181 -8.27 10.55 -10.03
C LEU A 181 -9.10 11.82 -10.25
N HIS A 182 -8.55 13.00 -9.95
CA HIS A 182 -9.23 14.28 -10.19
C HIS A 182 -9.36 14.61 -11.67
N GLN A 183 -8.51 14.02 -12.52
CA GLN A 183 -8.58 14.13 -13.98
C GLN A 183 -9.37 12.95 -14.59
N GLY A 184 -10.09 12.17 -13.80
CA GLY A 184 -10.91 11.06 -14.31
C GLY A 184 -10.19 9.71 -14.44
N ALA A 185 -9.04 9.52 -13.78
CA ALA A 185 -8.46 8.17 -13.63
C ALA A 185 -9.28 7.31 -12.66
N LEU A 186 -9.23 5.99 -12.80
CA LEU A 186 -9.93 5.06 -11.91
C LEU A 186 -9.10 4.81 -10.65
N GLY A 187 -9.75 4.75 -9.49
CA GLY A 187 -9.15 4.27 -8.25
C GLY A 187 -9.61 2.85 -7.96
N VAL A 188 -8.69 1.91 -7.79
CA VAL A 188 -9.02 0.50 -7.51
C VAL A 188 -8.34 0.08 -6.21
N GLY A 189 -9.11 -0.21 -5.16
CA GLY A 189 -8.58 -0.66 -3.88
C GLY A 189 -7.78 -1.95 -4.02
N VAL A 190 -6.71 -2.08 -3.24
CA VAL A 190 -5.83 -3.26 -3.24
C VAL A 190 -5.73 -3.78 -1.81
N ASP A 191 -6.08 -5.05 -1.63
CA ASP A 191 -5.95 -5.71 -0.34
C ASP A 191 -4.47 -5.84 0.06
N ILE A 192 -4.14 -5.36 1.25
CA ILE A 192 -2.76 -5.31 1.76
C ILE A 192 -2.17 -6.72 1.92
N ALA A 193 -2.97 -7.69 2.34
CA ALA A 193 -2.48 -9.05 2.58
C ALA A 193 -2.14 -9.79 1.28
N THR A 194 -3.00 -9.68 0.27
CA THR A 194 -2.95 -10.51 -0.94
C THR A 194 -2.40 -9.79 -2.17
N GLY A 195 -2.46 -8.46 -2.23
CA GLY A 195 -2.13 -7.69 -3.43
C GLY A 195 -3.16 -7.82 -4.54
N ILE A 196 -4.38 -8.27 -4.23
CA ILE A 196 -5.46 -8.44 -5.18
C ILE A 196 -6.39 -7.23 -5.11
N THR A 197 -6.82 -6.72 -6.27
CA THR A 197 -7.77 -5.61 -6.31
C THR A 197 -9.16 -6.02 -5.82
N THR A 198 -9.85 -5.12 -5.11
CA THR A 198 -11.10 -5.44 -4.40
C THR A 198 -12.30 -4.65 -4.93
N LYS A 199 -12.37 -3.36 -4.67
CA LYS A 199 -13.41 -2.45 -5.14
C LYS A 199 -12.80 -1.38 -6.03
N ALA A 200 -13.62 -0.73 -6.84
CA ALA A 200 -13.18 0.33 -7.73
C ALA A 200 -14.12 1.52 -7.66
N ILE A 201 -13.57 2.69 -7.90
CA ILE A 201 -14.29 3.96 -7.99
C ILE A 201 -13.91 4.70 -9.28
N TRP A 202 -14.85 5.48 -9.78
CA TRP A 202 -14.65 6.47 -10.82
C TRP A 202 -15.55 7.66 -10.51
N HIS A 203 -15.01 8.87 -10.53
CA HIS A 203 -15.75 10.08 -10.13
C HIS A 203 -16.34 10.01 -8.71
N GLY A 204 -15.67 9.28 -7.81
CA GLY A 204 -16.14 9.05 -6.43
C GLY A 204 -17.14 7.92 -6.29
N GLU A 205 -17.76 7.47 -7.39
CA GLU A 205 -18.80 6.45 -7.40
C GLU A 205 -18.23 5.04 -7.57
N GLN A 206 -18.84 4.05 -6.92
CA GLN A 206 -18.40 2.66 -7.02
C GLN A 206 -18.73 2.09 -8.39
N ILE A 207 -17.73 1.47 -9.03
CA ILE A 207 -17.90 0.75 -10.30
C ILE A 207 -17.37 -0.69 -10.19
N VAL A 208 -17.87 -1.56 -11.06
CA VAL A 208 -17.42 -2.97 -11.15
C VAL A 208 -16.56 -3.19 -12.39
N TYR A 209 -16.99 -2.62 -13.50
CA TYR A 209 -16.38 -2.75 -14.81
C TYR A 209 -15.62 -1.48 -15.18
N LYS A 210 -14.53 -1.64 -15.93
CA LYS A 210 -13.82 -0.50 -16.51
C LYS A 210 -14.76 0.22 -17.50
N PRO A 211 -14.91 1.55 -17.42
CA PRO A 211 -15.78 2.30 -18.32
C PRO A 211 -15.53 1.99 -19.80
N GLY A 212 -16.62 1.80 -20.53
CA GLY A 212 -16.64 1.44 -21.95
C GLY A 212 -16.16 0.02 -22.26
N THR A 213 -16.10 -0.89 -21.28
CA THR A 213 -15.66 -2.28 -21.48
C THR A 213 -16.33 -3.23 -20.48
N GLU A 214 -16.36 -4.52 -20.76
CA GLU A 214 -16.83 -5.56 -19.82
C GLU A 214 -15.73 -6.05 -18.85
N ARG A 215 -14.59 -5.36 -18.79
CA ARG A 215 -13.46 -5.79 -17.97
C ARG A 215 -13.70 -5.48 -16.51
N LYS A 216 -13.79 -6.52 -15.67
CA LYS A 216 -13.85 -6.39 -14.22
C LYS A 216 -12.57 -5.77 -13.66
N LEU A 217 -12.71 -4.83 -12.73
CA LEU A 217 -11.59 -4.17 -12.04
C LEU A 217 -11.16 -4.89 -10.76
N ARG A 218 -11.99 -5.80 -10.26
CA ARG A 218 -11.70 -6.67 -9.11
C ARG A 218 -10.94 -7.93 -9.56
N GLY A 219 -10.05 -8.43 -8.69
CA GLY A 219 -9.36 -9.70 -8.91
C GLY A 219 -8.03 -9.59 -9.66
N ILE A 220 -7.57 -8.37 -9.95
CA ILE A 220 -6.28 -8.12 -10.59
C ILE A 220 -5.20 -8.34 -9.53
N LYS A 221 -4.32 -9.32 -9.75
CA LYS A 221 -3.16 -9.57 -8.89
C LYS A 221 -2.04 -8.60 -9.25
N VAL A 222 -1.64 -7.76 -8.30
CA VAL A 222 -0.51 -6.86 -8.44
C VAL A 222 0.81 -7.65 -8.32
N PRO A 223 1.67 -7.66 -9.35
CA PRO A 223 2.98 -8.32 -9.29
C PRO A 223 3.90 -7.69 -8.24
N PHE A 224 4.83 -8.48 -7.71
CA PHE A 224 5.86 -8.03 -6.75
C PHE A 224 5.28 -7.33 -5.51
N TRP A 225 4.08 -7.73 -5.06
CA TRP A 225 3.32 -7.01 -4.06
C TRP A 225 4.06 -6.76 -2.75
N THR A 226 4.72 -7.80 -2.20
CA THR A 226 5.52 -7.66 -0.97
C THR A 226 6.66 -6.65 -1.18
N THR A 227 7.36 -6.72 -2.31
CA THR A 227 8.43 -5.78 -2.66
C THR A 227 7.89 -4.35 -2.80
N CYS A 228 6.70 -4.14 -3.37
CA CYS A 228 6.07 -2.81 -3.40
C CYS A 228 5.85 -2.27 -1.98
N LEU A 229 5.32 -3.09 -1.08
CA LEU A 229 5.06 -2.70 0.31
C LEU A 229 6.38 -2.38 1.05
N GLU A 230 7.40 -3.22 0.91
CA GLU A 230 8.71 -3.00 1.53
C GLU A 230 9.39 -1.74 0.98
N THR A 231 9.35 -1.52 -0.34
CA THR A 231 9.85 -0.32 -1.00
C THR A 231 9.15 0.94 -0.48
N ALA A 232 7.83 0.90 -0.26
CA ALA A 232 7.11 2.02 0.33
C ALA A 232 7.52 2.30 1.78
N VAL A 233 7.76 1.27 2.60
CA VAL A 233 8.25 1.47 3.97
C VAL A 233 9.68 1.99 3.99
N LYS A 234 10.58 1.44 3.16
CA LYS A 234 11.95 1.96 3.01
C LYS A 234 11.94 3.43 2.59
N ALA A 235 11.10 3.80 1.63
CA ALA A 235 10.92 5.18 1.20
C ALA A 235 10.45 6.11 2.34
N GLN A 236 9.56 5.62 3.21
CA GLN A 236 9.18 6.33 4.43
C GLN A 236 10.39 6.58 5.35
N MET A 237 11.13 5.52 5.66
CA MET A 237 12.23 5.56 6.61
C MET A 237 13.30 6.57 6.17
N VAL A 238 13.63 6.61 4.88
CA VAL A 238 14.70 7.48 4.35
C VAL A 238 14.24 8.93 4.15
N SER A 239 12.95 9.15 3.88
CA SER A 239 12.40 10.51 3.71
C SER A 239 12.19 11.24 5.03
N GLY A 240 12.16 10.54 6.17
CA GLY A 240 11.93 11.15 7.49
C GLY A 240 10.50 11.65 7.68
N LEU A 241 9.54 11.10 6.92
CA LEU A 241 8.10 11.36 7.06
C LEU A 241 7.46 10.25 7.91
N GLY A 242 6.75 10.59 8.99
CA GLY A 242 6.01 9.59 9.77
C GLY A 242 4.68 9.15 9.13
N TYR A 243 4.14 9.94 8.18
CA TYR A 243 2.94 9.68 7.39
C TYR A 243 3.14 10.17 5.95
N LEU A 244 2.93 9.31 4.96
CA LEU A 244 3.02 9.69 3.54
C LEU A 244 2.22 8.76 2.63
N GLY A 245 1.96 9.22 1.41
CA GLY A 245 1.62 8.37 0.28
C GLY A 245 2.86 8.14 -0.58
N VAL A 246 3.15 6.89 -0.90
CA VAL A 246 4.20 6.50 -1.84
C VAL A 246 3.54 6.02 -3.11
N ASP A 247 3.88 6.65 -4.24
CA ASP A 247 3.38 6.27 -5.54
C ASP A 247 4.41 5.38 -6.23
N ILE A 248 4.08 4.09 -6.41
CA ILE A 248 4.97 3.09 -6.99
C ILE A 248 4.50 2.71 -8.38
N VAL A 249 5.40 2.70 -9.34
CA VAL A 249 5.17 2.18 -10.68
C VAL A 249 5.83 0.81 -10.85
N LEU A 250 5.24 -0.05 -11.67
CA LEU A 250 5.86 -1.32 -12.04
C LEU A 250 6.52 -1.18 -13.41
N HIS A 251 7.84 -1.08 -13.42
CA HIS A 251 8.61 -1.15 -14.64
C HIS A 251 8.52 -2.56 -15.25
N PRO A 252 8.40 -2.71 -16.58
CA PRO A 252 8.32 -4.02 -17.23
C PRO A 252 9.48 -4.95 -16.91
N GLU A 253 10.69 -4.40 -16.82
CA GLU A 253 11.96 -5.13 -16.60
C GLU A 253 12.50 -4.95 -15.17
N LYS A 254 12.68 -3.70 -14.70
CA LYS A 254 13.25 -3.35 -13.39
C LYS A 254 12.35 -3.61 -12.17
N GLY A 255 11.07 -3.94 -12.36
CA GLY A 255 10.13 -4.16 -11.26
C GLY A 255 9.64 -2.88 -10.55
N PRO A 256 9.31 -2.93 -9.24
CA PRO A 256 8.76 -1.80 -8.51
C PRO A 256 9.74 -0.62 -8.37
N MET A 257 9.30 0.58 -8.70
CA MET A 257 10.08 1.82 -8.59
C MET A 257 9.23 2.92 -7.95
N VAL A 258 9.82 3.73 -7.07
CA VAL A 258 9.15 4.89 -6.47
C VAL A 258 9.13 6.03 -7.49
N LEU A 259 7.92 6.50 -7.82
CA LEU A 259 7.71 7.62 -8.73
C LEU A 259 7.61 8.95 -7.98
N GLU A 260 6.89 8.98 -6.86
CA GLU A 260 6.64 10.20 -6.08
C GLU A 260 6.40 9.89 -4.60
N LEU A 261 6.82 10.80 -3.72
CA LEU A 261 6.51 10.82 -2.30
C LEU A 261 5.57 11.99 -2.01
N ASN A 262 4.48 11.73 -1.33
CA ASN A 262 3.45 12.72 -1.02
C ASN A 262 3.30 12.83 0.50
N ALA A 263 3.68 13.95 1.11
CA ALA A 263 3.53 14.16 2.56
C ALA A 263 2.07 14.34 3.01
N GLN A 264 1.17 14.65 2.07
CA GLN A 264 -0.25 14.87 2.30
C GLN A 264 -1.14 14.16 1.24
N PRO A 265 -1.09 12.82 1.15
CA PRO A 265 -1.85 12.08 0.15
C PRO A 265 -3.36 12.32 0.25
N GLY A 266 -4.02 12.33 -0.91
CA GLY A 266 -5.48 12.42 -1.00
C GLY A 266 -6.20 11.22 -0.37
N LEU A 267 -7.45 11.43 0.04
CA LEU A 267 -8.22 10.49 0.87
C LEU A 267 -9.21 9.61 0.07
N GLN A 268 -9.29 9.79 -1.25
CA GLN A 268 -10.14 8.97 -2.15
C GLN A 268 -9.79 7.47 -2.09
N ILE A 269 -8.60 7.12 -1.64
CA ILE A 269 -8.20 5.73 -1.35
C ILE A 269 -9.15 5.02 -0.37
N GLN A 270 -9.79 5.75 0.55
CA GLN A 270 -10.80 5.21 1.45
C GLN A 270 -12.05 4.73 0.70
N LEU A 271 -12.47 5.51 -0.31
CA LEU A 271 -13.59 5.16 -1.18
C LEU A 271 -13.23 3.95 -2.03
N ALA A 272 -12.03 3.93 -2.63
CA ALA A 272 -11.55 2.81 -3.45
C ALA A 272 -11.51 1.48 -2.67
N ASN A 273 -11.25 1.51 -1.36
CA ASN A 273 -11.20 0.34 -0.48
C ASN A 273 -12.50 0.14 0.34
N MET A 274 -13.52 1.00 0.18
CA MET A 274 -14.76 1.00 0.96
C MET A 274 -14.55 0.92 2.49
N THR A 275 -13.42 1.45 2.97
CA THR A 275 -12.95 1.33 4.34
C THR A 275 -12.33 2.64 4.81
N GLY A 276 -12.67 3.06 6.03
CA GLY A 276 -12.11 4.26 6.63
C GLY A 276 -10.65 4.09 7.07
N LEU A 277 -9.87 5.15 6.88
CA LEU A 277 -8.43 5.20 7.16
C LEU A 277 -8.12 5.47 8.64
N LYS A 278 -8.95 6.26 9.34
CA LYS A 278 -8.69 6.73 10.72
C LYS A 278 -8.42 5.56 11.67
N LYS A 279 -9.35 4.60 11.75
CA LYS A 279 -9.22 3.42 12.62
C LYS A 279 -8.06 2.50 12.25
N ARG A 280 -7.55 2.57 11.02
CA ARG A 280 -6.38 1.80 10.60
C ARG A 280 -5.09 2.48 11.09
N LEU A 281 -5.03 3.81 11.03
CA LEU A 281 -3.90 4.58 11.57
C LEU A 281 -3.79 4.42 13.10
N GLU A 282 -4.89 4.61 13.82
CA GLU A 282 -4.95 4.46 15.29
C GLU A 282 -4.48 3.07 15.78
N ARG A 283 -4.61 2.03 14.95
CA ARG A 283 -4.20 0.66 15.32
C ARG A 283 -2.70 0.47 15.36
N VAL A 284 -1.95 1.29 14.63
CA VAL A 284 -0.51 1.12 14.44
C VAL A 284 0.30 2.25 15.07
N GLU A 285 -0.34 3.30 15.58
CA GLU A 285 0.30 4.51 16.10
C GLU A 285 1.35 4.20 17.18
N ASP A 286 1.00 3.34 18.14
CA ASP A 286 1.87 3.00 19.28
C ASP A 286 2.69 1.71 19.07
N LEU A 287 2.75 1.19 17.83
CA LEU A 287 3.48 -0.05 17.58
C LEU A 287 4.97 0.20 17.35
N GLU A 288 5.81 -0.63 17.95
CA GLU A 288 7.23 -0.63 17.65
C GLU A 288 7.48 -1.36 16.32
N VAL A 289 7.99 -0.63 15.32
CA VAL A 289 8.33 -1.18 14.01
C VAL A 289 9.83 -1.08 13.76
N ARG A 290 10.47 -2.25 13.85
CA ARG A 290 11.92 -2.46 13.68
C ARG A 290 12.42 -2.04 12.30
N ASP A 291 11.84 -2.61 11.25
CA ASP A 291 12.29 -2.46 9.86
C ASP A 291 11.13 -2.59 8.87
N ALA A 292 11.46 -2.48 7.58
CA ALA A 292 10.48 -2.56 6.50
C ALA A 292 9.76 -3.91 6.44
N GLU A 293 10.47 -5.02 6.63
CA GLU A 293 9.92 -6.36 6.55
C GLU A 293 8.93 -6.61 7.70
N HIS A 294 9.30 -6.16 8.90
CA HIS A 294 8.46 -6.18 10.09
C HIS A 294 7.19 -5.35 9.89
N GLY A 295 7.32 -4.13 9.36
CA GLY A 295 6.18 -3.26 9.05
C GLY A 295 5.20 -3.90 8.06
N VAL A 296 5.72 -4.58 7.03
CA VAL A 296 4.89 -5.32 6.07
C VAL A 296 4.20 -6.53 6.73
N LYS A 297 4.89 -7.27 7.61
CA LYS A 297 4.28 -8.39 8.36
C LYS A 297 3.12 -7.90 9.23
N ILE A 298 3.31 -6.81 9.98
CA ILE A 298 2.26 -6.16 10.78
C ILE A 298 1.08 -5.74 9.90
N ALA A 299 1.36 -5.08 8.77
CA ALA A 299 0.33 -4.62 7.84
C ALA A 299 -0.53 -5.77 7.31
N LYS A 300 0.10 -6.83 6.80
CA LYS A 300 -0.62 -8.00 6.28
C LYS A 300 -1.45 -8.69 7.36
N ALA A 301 -0.97 -8.73 8.60
CA ALA A 301 -1.67 -9.35 9.71
C ALA A 301 -2.88 -8.50 10.21
N LEU A 302 -2.74 -7.17 10.23
CA LEU A 302 -3.78 -6.26 10.74
C LEU A 302 -4.83 -5.86 9.71
N PHE A 303 -4.44 -5.80 8.44
CA PHE A 303 -5.21 -5.18 7.36
C PHE A 303 -5.60 -6.12 6.24
N ALA A 304 -5.45 -7.43 6.44
CA ALA A 304 -6.09 -8.42 5.59
C ALA A 304 -7.59 -8.13 5.52
N GLU A 305 -8.08 -7.74 4.34
CA GLU A 305 -9.50 -7.77 4.08
C GLU A 305 -9.98 -9.21 4.22
N ARG A 306 -11.23 -9.38 4.62
CA ARG A 306 -11.86 -10.69 4.77
C ARG A 306 -12.12 -11.31 3.39
N TYR A 307 -11.10 -11.50 2.55
CA TYR A 307 -11.18 -12.34 1.36
C TYR A 307 -11.64 -13.76 1.72
N LEU A 308 -11.35 -14.18 2.96
CA LEU A 308 -11.90 -15.36 3.59
C LEU A 308 -13.45 -15.41 3.56
N ASP A 309 -14.17 -14.29 3.47
CA ASP A 309 -15.64 -14.28 3.41
C ASP A 309 -16.20 -14.77 2.06
N ARG A 310 -15.40 -14.84 0.99
CA ARG A 310 -15.82 -15.46 -0.28
C ARG A 310 -15.50 -16.95 -0.36
N VAL A 311 -14.31 -17.36 0.06
CA VAL A 311 -14.00 -18.79 0.26
C VAL A 311 -14.97 -19.41 1.28
N LYS A 312 -15.41 -18.63 2.29
CA LYS A 312 -16.49 -18.96 3.25
C LYS A 312 -17.83 -19.29 2.60
N ALA A 313 -18.19 -18.53 1.57
CA ALA A 313 -19.50 -18.68 0.94
C ALA A 313 -19.56 -19.95 0.09
N GLU A 314 -18.42 -20.39 -0.47
CA GLU A 314 -18.31 -21.63 -1.24
C GLU A 314 -18.18 -22.89 -0.34
N GLU A 315 -17.54 -22.80 0.83
CA GLU A 315 -17.37 -23.95 1.76
C GLU A 315 -18.60 -24.25 2.65
N GLY A 316 -19.65 -23.43 2.60
CA GLY A 316 -20.80 -23.51 3.50
C GLY A 316 -20.50 -23.09 4.94
N ILE A 317 -21.54 -22.95 5.76
CA ILE A 317 -21.40 -22.61 7.18
C ILE A 317 -21.04 -23.89 7.95
N LYS A 318 -19.84 -23.94 8.53
CA LYS A 318 -19.40 -25.07 9.37
C LYS A 318 -19.85 -24.87 10.80
N ILE A 319 -20.31 -25.94 11.44
CA ILE A 319 -20.68 -25.93 12.86
C ILE A 319 -19.45 -26.35 13.67
N VAL A 320 -19.21 -25.65 14.77
CA VAL A 320 -18.16 -25.95 15.76
C VAL A 320 -18.78 -26.00 17.15
N ASN A 321 -18.31 -26.90 18.01
CA ASN A 321 -18.72 -27.01 19.39
C ASN A 321 -18.01 -25.95 20.26
N PHE A 322 -18.46 -25.76 21.50
CA PHE A 322 -17.80 -24.82 22.42
C PHE A 322 -16.37 -25.24 22.79
N ARG A 323 -16.04 -26.54 22.64
CA ARG A 323 -14.69 -27.11 22.65
C ARG A 323 -14.44 -27.85 21.35
N GLU A 324 -13.30 -27.58 20.73
CA GLU A 324 -12.93 -28.17 19.45
C GLU A 324 -11.49 -28.65 19.48
N ARG A 325 -11.25 -29.80 18.83
CA ARG A 325 -9.90 -30.24 18.55
C ARG A 325 -9.39 -29.55 17.30
N VAL A 326 -8.35 -28.74 17.45
CA VAL A 326 -7.76 -27.97 16.36
C VAL A 326 -6.36 -28.47 16.05
N LYS A 327 -5.91 -28.23 14.81
CA LYS A 327 -4.53 -28.53 14.40
C LYS A 327 -3.74 -27.23 14.37
N MET A 328 -2.93 -27.01 15.41
CA MET A 328 -1.98 -25.92 15.50
C MET A 328 -0.84 -26.13 14.51
N VAL A 329 -0.38 -25.07 13.85
CA VAL A 329 0.81 -25.12 13.00
C VAL A 329 1.97 -24.53 13.77
N ASP A 330 3.00 -25.33 14.03
CA ASP A 330 4.22 -24.87 14.70
C ASP A 330 5.10 -24.00 13.78
N ALA A 331 6.25 -23.54 14.28
CA ALA A 331 7.18 -22.73 13.51
C ALA A 331 7.79 -23.46 12.29
N TYR A 332 7.80 -24.80 12.31
CA TYR A 332 8.38 -25.66 11.27
C TYR A 332 7.35 -26.14 10.24
N GLY A 333 6.06 -25.88 10.47
CA GLY A 333 4.96 -26.27 9.61
C GLY A 333 4.27 -27.58 10.00
N ASN A 334 4.67 -28.21 11.10
CA ASN A 334 4.02 -29.42 11.61
C ASN A 334 2.65 -29.10 12.20
N LYS A 335 1.73 -30.04 12.04
CA LYS A 335 0.36 -29.94 12.56
C LYS A 335 0.26 -30.71 13.87
N ILE A 336 0.01 -29.99 14.97
CA ILE A 336 -0.09 -30.57 16.31
C ILE A 336 -1.52 -30.40 16.80
N GLU A 337 -2.13 -31.49 17.26
CA GLU A 337 -3.49 -31.45 17.79
C GLU A 337 -3.54 -30.82 19.18
N THR A 338 -4.54 -29.98 19.41
CA THR A 338 -4.77 -29.36 20.72
C THR A 338 -6.22 -28.98 20.88
N ASP A 339 -6.72 -29.08 22.10
CA ASP A 339 -8.07 -28.67 22.43
C ASP A 339 -8.12 -27.14 22.58
N ALA A 340 -9.09 -26.54 21.91
CA ALA A 340 -9.37 -25.11 21.94
C ALA A 340 -10.76 -24.82 22.48
N LYS A 341 -10.86 -23.76 23.27
CA LYS A 341 -12.15 -23.21 23.72
C LYS A 341 -12.61 -22.21 22.68
N ILE A 342 -13.80 -22.42 22.15
CA ILE A 342 -14.50 -21.44 21.30
C ILE A 342 -15.20 -20.44 22.22
N ASP A 343 -14.75 -19.18 22.20
CA ASP A 343 -15.22 -18.16 23.14
C ASP A 343 -15.73 -16.93 22.38
N THR A 344 -17.06 -16.81 22.30
CA THR A 344 -17.73 -15.70 21.61
C THR A 344 -17.64 -14.38 22.40
N GLY A 345 -17.34 -14.43 23.71
CA GLY A 345 -17.07 -13.27 24.55
C GLY A 345 -15.67 -12.71 24.33
N ALA A 346 -14.70 -13.56 24.02
CA ALA A 346 -13.36 -13.13 23.64
C ALA A 346 -13.34 -12.47 22.26
N TRP A 347 -12.90 -11.20 22.18
CA TRP A 347 -12.78 -10.52 20.87
C TRP A 347 -11.72 -11.15 19.97
N ARG A 348 -10.61 -11.61 20.54
CA ARG A 348 -9.43 -12.10 19.84
C ARG A 348 -9.01 -13.47 20.38
N THR A 349 -8.36 -14.24 19.52
CA THR A 349 -7.70 -15.50 19.88
C THR A 349 -6.51 -15.23 20.81
N SER A 350 -6.30 -16.14 21.77
CA SER A 350 -5.17 -16.10 22.71
C SER A 350 -4.63 -17.50 22.95
N ILE A 351 -3.32 -17.60 23.15
CA ILE A 351 -2.60 -18.85 23.35
C ILE A 351 -1.77 -18.77 24.63
N ASP A 352 -1.66 -19.90 25.33
CA ASP A 352 -0.82 -20.05 26.51
C ASP A 352 0.66 -19.83 26.20
N LYS A 353 1.39 -19.22 27.14
CA LYS A 353 2.81 -18.85 26.98
C LYS A 353 3.72 -20.08 26.84
N GLU A 354 3.59 -21.07 27.72
CA GLU A 354 4.42 -22.27 27.69
C GLU A 354 4.11 -23.10 26.45
N TYR A 355 2.82 -23.23 26.13
CA TYR A 355 2.41 -23.94 24.93
C TYR A 355 2.91 -23.25 23.65
N ALA A 356 2.80 -21.93 23.53
CA ALA A 356 3.36 -21.18 22.40
C ALA A 356 4.89 -21.32 22.30
N ALA A 357 5.60 -21.40 23.44
CA ALA A 357 7.03 -21.65 23.48
C ALA A 357 7.37 -23.07 22.96
N SER A 358 6.61 -24.08 23.37
CA SER A 358 6.79 -25.47 22.91
C SER A 358 6.62 -25.62 21.39
N LEU A 359 5.74 -24.80 20.79
CA LEU A 359 5.53 -24.74 19.34
C LEU A 359 6.57 -23.87 18.60
N CYS A 360 7.58 -23.35 19.31
CA CYS A 360 8.58 -22.42 18.79
C CYS A 360 7.99 -21.12 18.19
N LEU A 361 6.79 -20.73 18.61
CA LEU A 361 6.07 -19.58 18.05
C LEU A 361 6.48 -18.22 18.66
N LEU A 362 7.31 -18.24 19.70
CA LEU A 362 7.80 -17.04 20.39
C LEU A 362 9.14 -16.51 19.83
N SER A 363 9.53 -16.95 18.65
CA SER A 363 10.71 -16.42 17.97
C SER A 363 10.54 -14.93 17.61
N LYS A 364 11.64 -14.17 17.62
CA LYS A 364 11.66 -12.73 17.29
C LYS A 364 11.08 -12.42 15.91
N SER A 365 11.08 -13.36 14.97
CA SER A 365 10.53 -13.20 13.62
C SER A 365 9.01 -13.39 13.56
N ASN A 366 8.43 -14.13 14.52
CA ASN A 366 6.99 -14.41 14.58
C ASN A 366 6.22 -13.46 15.51
N ILE A 367 6.91 -12.87 16.49
CA ILE A 367 6.38 -11.76 17.30
C ILE A 367 6.22 -10.52 16.43
N LEU A 368 5.00 -9.98 16.42
CA LEU A 368 4.61 -8.80 15.66
C LEU A 368 4.74 -7.50 16.48
N TRP A 369 4.36 -7.53 17.76
CA TRP A 369 4.54 -6.44 18.72
C TRP A 369 4.21 -6.95 20.12
N SER A 370 4.53 -6.15 21.14
CA SER A 370 4.02 -6.33 22.51
C SER A 370 3.00 -5.25 22.83
N LYS A 371 1.97 -5.59 23.62
CA LYS A 371 0.97 -4.62 24.05
C LYS A 371 0.52 -4.92 25.47
N VAL A 372 0.22 -3.86 26.24
CA VAL A 372 -0.43 -3.98 27.54
C VAL A 372 -1.91 -4.32 27.34
N PHE A 373 -2.34 -5.46 27.88
CA PHE A 373 -3.74 -5.88 27.94
C PHE A 373 -4.29 -5.65 29.33
N LYS A 374 -5.52 -5.11 29.40
CA LYS A 374 -6.30 -5.08 30.64
C LYS A 374 -7.15 -6.35 30.71
N SER A 375 -7.08 -7.04 31.83
CA SER A 375 -7.93 -8.18 32.16
C SER A 375 -8.51 -8.03 33.56
N SER A 376 -9.39 -8.94 33.96
CA SER A 376 -9.90 -9.02 35.34
C SER A 376 -8.78 -9.18 36.38
N LEU A 377 -7.62 -9.71 35.98
CA LEU A 377 -6.45 -9.95 36.84
C LEU A 377 -5.43 -8.79 36.83
N GLY A 378 -5.74 -7.67 36.15
CA GLY A 378 -4.85 -6.50 36.08
C GLY A 378 -4.32 -6.18 34.68
N LYS A 379 -3.21 -5.45 34.63
CA LYS A 379 -2.50 -5.05 33.40
C LYS A 379 -1.28 -5.93 33.20
N GLU A 380 -1.19 -6.57 32.04
CA GLU A 380 -0.03 -7.39 31.68
C GLU A 380 0.43 -7.02 30.27
N GLU A 381 1.74 -6.85 30.09
CA GLU A 381 2.34 -6.72 28.78
C GLU A 381 2.51 -8.09 28.14
N ARG A 382 1.92 -8.28 26.97
CA ARG A 382 1.86 -9.58 26.29
C ARG A 382 2.34 -9.47 24.85
N PRO A 383 3.17 -10.41 24.37
CA PRO A 383 3.53 -10.46 22.97
C PRO A 383 2.30 -10.88 22.13
N VAL A 384 2.23 -10.31 20.93
CA VAL A 384 1.25 -10.68 19.91
C VAL A 384 2.00 -11.32 18.75
N ILE A 385 1.58 -12.53 18.39
CA ILE A 385 2.26 -13.36 17.40
C ILE A 385 1.34 -13.62 16.20
N ASN A 386 1.93 -13.97 15.04
CA ASN A 386 1.16 -14.67 14.02
C ASN A 386 0.85 -16.08 14.50
N LEU A 387 -0.38 -16.51 14.24
CA LEU A 387 -0.88 -17.84 14.56
C LEU A 387 -1.56 -18.45 13.34
N LYS A 388 -1.28 -19.73 13.10
CA LYS A 388 -1.96 -20.53 12.08
C LYS A 388 -2.50 -21.79 12.74
N PHE A 389 -3.75 -22.10 12.47
CA PHE A 389 -4.38 -23.33 12.95
C PHE A 389 -5.50 -23.76 12.03
N TYR A 390 -5.87 -25.03 12.07
CA TYR A 390 -7.05 -25.55 11.38
C TYR A 390 -8.21 -25.74 12.35
N LEU A 391 -9.36 -25.15 12.02
CA LEU A 391 -10.63 -25.32 12.74
C LEU A 391 -11.66 -25.94 11.79
N ALA A 392 -12.21 -27.10 12.15
CA ALA A 392 -13.09 -27.89 11.28
C ALA A 392 -12.54 -28.06 9.84
N GLY A 393 -11.25 -28.42 9.75
CA GLY A 393 -10.53 -28.61 8.49
C GLY A 393 -10.13 -27.33 7.75
N ARG A 394 -10.52 -26.16 8.25
CA ARG A 394 -10.24 -24.88 7.59
C ARG A 394 -9.02 -24.19 8.18
N LEU A 395 -8.06 -23.81 7.33
CA LEU A 395 -6.90 -23.02 7.73
C LEU A 395 -7.30 -21.58 8.10
N ILE A 396 -7.06 -21.22 9.35
CA ILE A 396 -7.18 -19.87 9.88
C ILE A 396 -5.77 -19.31 10.08
N LYS A 397 -5.55 -18.13 9.50
CA LYS A 397 -4.34 -17.31 9.72
C LYS A 397 -4.77 -16.06 10.49
N THR A 398 -4.24 -15.89 11.69
CA THR A 398 -4.66 -14.81 12.58
C THR A 398 -3.51 -14.27 13.42
N ILE A 399 -3.79 -13.29 14.26
CA ILE A 399 -2.89 -12.85 15.32
C ILE A 399 -3.47 -13.25 16.68
N ALA A 400 -2.62 -13.72 17.57
CA ALA A 400 -3.01 -14.14 18.91
C ALA A 400 -2.16 -13.45 19.96
N SER A 401 -2.77 -13.06 21.08
CA SER A 401 -2.04 -12.61 22.26
C SER A 401 -1.54 -13.82 23.04
N VAL A 402 -0.28 -13.80 23.45
CA VAL A 402 0.32 -14.82 24.31
C VAL A 402 0.04 -14.44 25.77
N ALA A 403 -0.66 -15.28 26.51
CA ALA A 403 -1.02 -15.02 27.91
C ALA A 403 -0.57 -16.17 28.80
N ASP A 404 -0.27 -15.89 30.06
CA ASP A 404 -0.11 -16.97 31.04
C ASP A 404 -1.48 -17.62 31.31
N ARG A 405 -1.57 -18.92 31.01
CA ARG A 405 -2.74 -19.77 31.23
C ARG A 405 -2.33 -21.09 31.87
N SER A 406 -1.22 -21.10 32.62
CA SER A 406 -0.70 -22.25 33.35
C SER A 406 -1.79 -22.92 34.20
N GLY A 407 -2.58 -22.14 34.93
CA GLY A 407 -3.69 -22.61 35.78
C GLY A 407 -5.01 -22.95 35.05
N LEU A 408 -5.08 -22.89 33.71
CA LEU A 408 -6.30 -23.16 32.95
C LEU A 408 -6.19 -24.47 32.17
N LYS A 409 -7.26 -25.27 32.16
CA LYS A 409 -7.34 -26.53 31.40
C LYS A 409 -7.10 -26.36 29.89
N VAL A 410 -7.46 -25.19 29.35
CA VAL A 410 -7.41 -24.94 27.90
C VAL A 410 -6.31 -23.94 27.55
N LYS A 411 -5.37 -24.40 26.72
CA LYS A 411 -4.19 -23.65 26.28
C LYS A 411 -4.46 -22.72 25.08
N LEU A 412 -5.58 -22.89 24.37
CA LEU A 412 -5.99 -22.03 23.25
C LEU A 412 -7.44 -21.54 23.39
N ILE A 413 -7.65 -20.22 23.32
CA ILE A 413 -8.98 -19.63 23.12
C ILE A 413 -9.09 -19.11 21.70
N ILE A 414 -10.13 -19.51 20.98
CA ILE A 414 -10.49 -18.94 19.68
C ILE A 414 -11.59 -17.91 19.89
N GLY A 415 -11.27 -16.65 19.62
CA GLY A 415 -12.18 -15.53 19.82
C GLY A 415 -13.06 -15.24 18.61
N ARG A 416 -14.13 -14.45 18.80
CA ARG A 416 -15.15 -14.15 17.78
C ARG A 416 -14.62 -13.58 16.46
N ARG A 417 -13.43 -12.95 16.44
CA ARG A 417 -12.82 -12.46 15.18
C ARG A 417 -12.49 -13.60 14.20
N ASP A 418 -12.12 -14.76 14.74
CA ASP A 418 -11.65 -15.90 13.95
C ASP A 418 -12.77 -16.93 13.71
N LEU A 419 -13.94 -16.72 14.32
CA LEU A 419 -15.15 -17.55 14.17
C LEU A 419 -16.09 -17.08 13.05
N ALA A 420 -15.72 -16.04 12.29
CA ALA A 420 -16.56 -15.58 11.19
C ALA A 420 -16.73 -16.68 10.12
N GLY A 421 -17.97 -17.09 9.86
CA GLY A 421 -18.34 -18.19 8.96
C GLY A 421 -18.54 -19.54 9.64
N PHE A 422 -18.49 -19.57 10.97
CA PHE A 422 -18.83 -20.74 11.76
C PHE A 422 -20.09 -20.48 12.60
N LEU A 423 -20.89 -21.52 12.83
CA LEU A 423 -21.94 -21.53 13.85
C LEU A 423 -21.40 -22.25 15.09
N VAL A 424 -21.58 -21.65 16.26
CA VAL A 424 -21.13 -22.22 17.53
C VAL A 424 -22.28 -22.94 18.19
N LYS A 425 -22.16 -24.26 18.37
CA LYS A 425 -23.07 -25.06 19.19
C LYS A 425 -22.71 -24.87 20.68
N PRO A 426 -23.65 -24.39 21.51
CA PRO A 426 -23.40 -24.14 22.93
C PRO A 426 -23.48 -25.40 23.81
N GLU A 427 -24.13 -26.46 23.33
CA GLU A 427 -24.38 -27.69 24.10
C GLU A 427 -23.25 -28.71 23.91
N GLU A 428 -22.88 -29.38 25.00
CA GLU A 428 -21.99 -30.55 24.99
C GLU A 428 -22.88 -31.77 24.68
N GLU A 429 -22.60 -32.51 23.60
CA GLU A 429 -23.19 -33.85 23.47
C GLU A 429 -22.60 -34.69 24.61
N VAL A 430 -23.42 -34.93 25.63
CA VAL A 430 -23.12 -35.88 26.69
C VAL A 430 -23.18 -37.26 26.04
N VAL A 431 -22.05 -37.74 25.56
CA VAL A 431 -21.89 -39.14 25.17
C VAL A 431 -21.83 -39.92 26.48
N ASN A 432 -22.98 -40.50 26.86
CA ASN A 432 -23.08 -41.46 27.96
C ASN A 432 -22.28 -42.72 27.66
#